data_AF-A0A2P4YIN3-F1
#
_entry.id   AF-A0A2P4YIN3-F1
#
_cell.length_a   1.000
_cell.length_b   1.000
_cell.length_c   1.000
_cell.angle_alpha   90.00
_cell.angle_beta   90.00
_cell.angle_gamma   90.00
#
_symmetry.space_group_name_H-M   'P 1'
#
loop_
_entity.id
_entity.type
_entity.pdbx_description
1 polymer ?
#
loop_
_entity_poly.entity_id
_entity_poly.type
_entity_poly.pdbx_seq_one_letter_code
_entity_poly.pdbx_strand_id
1 'polypeptide(L)'
;MAPSAGPVMASAVSMAELEKPVSSVKDKWKLLPYFLQLRGLVKQHIDSFDYFTSVDMRNIVRAQANNVVRSDADPKFFLQYTDIQLGAPSIDEEAFVSASVTPHQCRLRDRTYAAPVYVSVRYRRGNKIVTNNKVLIGRIPIMLRSSRCVLAGKSEAALAKLKECPYDPGGYFIVRGVEKVVLIHEQLS
;
A
#
# COMPACT_ATOMS: atom_id res chain seq x y z
N MET A 1 -46.89 -19.31 3.80
CA MET A 1 -45.55 -19.86 3.49
C MET A 1 -45.08 -19.25 2.19
N ALA A 2 -44.27 -18.19 2.25
CA ALA A 2 -43.61 -17.62 1.08
C ALA A 2 -42.24 -18.31 0.93
N PRO A 3 -41.83 -18.75 -0.27
CA PRO A 3 -40.51 -19.33 -0.43
C PRO A 3 -39.47 -18.20 -0.47
N SER A 4 -38.52 -18.28 0.45
CA SER A 4 -37.32 -17.44 0.50
C SER A 4 -36.40 -17.79 -0.66
N ALA A 5 -36.31 -16.92 -1.67
CA ALA A 5 -35.25 -16.98 -2.67
C ALA A 5 -33.96 -16.43 -2.04
N GLY A 6 -33.02 -17.33 -1.73
CA GLY A 6 -31.67 -16.96 -1.27
C GLY A 6 -30.89 -16.20 -2.36
N PRO A 7 -29.79 -15.51 -1.98
CA PRO A 7 -29.03 -14.71 -2.92
C PRO A 7 -28.33 -15.64 -3.93
N VAL A 8 -28.67 -15.45 -5.20
CA VAL A 8 -28.09 -16.17 -6.33
C VAL A 8 -26.61 -15.79 -6.44
N MET A 9 -25.73 -16.78 -6.36
CA MET A 9 -24.28 -16.61 -6.58
C MET A 9 -24.03 -16.00 -7.96
N ALA A 10 -23.33 -14.87 -7.99
CA ALA A 10 -22.91 -14.22 -9.23
C ALA A 10 -21.83 -15.06 -9.91
N SER A 11 -22.14 -15.60 -11.09
CA SER A 11 -21.13 -16.22 -11.96
C SER A 11 -20.18 -15.15 -12.50
N ALA A 12 -18.92 -15.54 -12.73
CA ALA A 12 -17.92 -14.67 -13.34
C ALA A 12 -18.26 -14.42 -14.82
N VAL A 13 -18.85 -13.25 -15.10
CA VAL A 13 -19.20 -12.80 -16.46
C VAL A 13 -17.92 -12.42 -17.21
N SER A 14 -17.83 -12.78 -18.50
CA SER A 14 -16.65 -12.54 -19.33
C SER A 14 -16.48 -11.05 -19.71
N MET A 15 -15.24 -10.56 -19.81
CA MET A 15 -14.92 -9.15 -20.14
C MET A 15 -15.58 -8.67 -21.45
N ALA A 16 -15.72 -9.55 -22.44
CA ALA A 16 -16.34 -9.24 -23.73
C ALA A 16 -17.88 -9.12 -23.67
N GLU A 17 -18.54 -9.75 -22.70
CA GLU A 17 -19.97 -9.54 -22.45
C GLU A 17 -20.23 -8.25 -21.68
N LEU A 18 -19.25 -7.80 -20.90
CA LEU A 18 -19.31 -6.62 -20.04
C LEU A 18 -19.20 -5.29 -20.83
N GLU A 19 -18.63 -5.29 -22.03
CA GLU A 19 -18.48 -4.10 -22.89
C GLU A 19 -19.69 -3.81 -23.81
N LYS A 20 -20.70 -4.68 -23.82
CA LYS A 20 -21.87 -4.51 -24.70
C LYS A 20 -22.73 -3.33 -24.22
N PRO A 21 -23.22 -2.46 -25.13
CA PRO A 21 -24.06 -1.33 -24.77
C PRO A 21 -25.41 -1.80 -24.19
N VAL A 22 -25.83 -1.15 -23.10
CA VAL A 22 -27.12 -1.43 -22.45
C VAL A 22 -28.24 -0.78 -23.27
N SER A 23 -29.13 -1.60 -23.83
CA SER A 23 -30.17 -1.16 -24.76
C SER A 23 -31.44 -0.60 -24.10
N SER A 24 -31.71 -0.92 -22.82
CA SER A 24 -32.93 -0.52 -22.11
C SER A 24 -32.66 0.15 -20.77
N VAL A 25 -33.45 1.17 -20.42
CA VAL A 25 -33.36 1.88 -19.12
C VAL A 25 -33.57 0.94 -17.94
N LYS A 26 -34.40 -0.11 -18.10
CA LYS A 26 -34.62 -1.14 -17.08
C LYS A 26 -33.37 -1.94 -16.75
N ASP A 27 -32.39 -1.98 -17.65
CA ASP A 27 -31.12 -2.70 -17.47
C ASP A 27 -29.98 -1.81 -16.94
N LYS A 28 -30.22 -0.50 -16.77
CA LYS A 28 -29.21 0.46 -16.30
C LYS A 28 -28.62 0.08 -14.93
N TRP A 29 -29.39 -0.56 -14.06
CA TRP A 29 -28.90 -1.00 -12.74
C TRP A 29 -27.77 -2.02 -12.83
N LYS A 30 -27.69 -2.80 -13.93
CA LYS A 30 -26.62 -3.80 -14.14
C LYS A 30 -25.24 -3.14 -14.22
N LEU A 31 -25.17 -1.86 -14.61
CA LEU A 31 -23.93 -1.08 -14.64
C LEU A 31 -23.31 -0.90 -13.24
N LEU A 32 -24.12 -0.88 -12.18
CA LEU A 32 -23.62 -0.63 -10.83
C LEU A 32 -22.77 -1.80 -10.31
N PRO A 33 -23.22 -3.07 -10.33
CA PRO A 33 -22.35 -4.22 -10.03
C PRO A 33 -21.07 -4.23 -10.87
N TYR A 34 -21.15 -3.92 -12.16
CA TYR A 34 -19.97 -3.88 -13.04
C TYR A 34 -18.99 -2.77 -12.64
N PHE A 35 -19.50 -1.58 -12.34
CA PHE A 35 -18.70 -0.47 -11.85
C PHE A 35 -18.03 -0.82 -10.52
N LEU A 36 -18.76 -1.44 -9.59
CA LEU A 36 -18.22 -1.82 -8.28
C LEU A 36 -17.19 -2.96 -8.37
N GLN A 37 -17.32 -3.88 -9.33
CA GLN A 37 -16.30 -4.92 -9.57
C GLN A 37 -15.00 -4.32 -10.11
N LEU A 38 -15.08 -3.31 -10.99
CA LEU A 38 -13.91 -2.65 -11.57
C LEU A 38 -13.26 -1.65 -10.62
N ARG A 39 -14.07 -0.81 -9.98
CA ARG A 39 -13.62 0.34 -9.21
C ARG A 39 -13.69 0.13 -7.71
N GLY A 40 -14.42 -0.84 -7.17
CA GLY A 40 -14.55 -1.04 -5.72
C GLY A 40 -15.10 0.17 -4.96
N LEU A 41 -15.50 -0.03 -3.70
CA LEU A 41 -15.94 1.08 -2.84
C LEU A 41 -14.75 1.80 -2.17
N VAL A 42 -13.68 1.07 -1.87
CA VAL A 42 -12.54 1.55 -1.07
C VAL A 42 -11.29 1.84 -1.93
N LYS A 43 -11.39 1.60 -3.23
CA LYS A 43 -10.25 1.67 -4.15
C LYS A 43 -9.61 3.05 -4.24
N GLN A 44 -10.35 4.12 -3.96
CA GLN A 44 -9.78 5.47 -3.93
C GLN A 44 -8.62 5.59 -2.94
N HIS A 45 -8.76 5.02 -1.73
CA HIS A 45 -7.70 4.99 -0.74
C HIS A 45 -6.50 4.16 -1.21
N ILE A 46 -6.78 2.98 -1.77
CA ILE A 46 -5.75 2.04 -2.21
C ILE A 46 -4.96 2.61 -3.40
N ASP A 47 -5.65 3.12 -4.42
CA ASP A 47 -5.02 3.69 -5.62
C ASP A 47 -4.18 4.92 -5.26
N SER A 48 -4.66 5.78 -4.35
CA SER A 48 -3.90 6.92 -3.83
C SER A 48 -2.62 6.47 -3.09
N PHE A 49 -2.72 5.47 -2.21
CA PHE A 49 -1.56 4.93 -1.49
C PHE A 49 -0.56 4.23 -2.41
N ASP A 50 -1.04 3.49 -3.41
CA ASP A 50 -0.21 2.83 -4.42
C ASP A 50 0.53 3.86 -5.29
N TYR A 51 -0.14 4.93 -5.70
CA TYR A 51 0.51 6.05 -6.38
C TYR A 51 1.58 6.71 -5.50
N PHE A 52 1.26 6.97 -4.22
CA PHE A 52 2.21 7.55 -3.28
C PHE A 52 3.48 6.69 -3.13
N THR A 53 3.32 5.38 -2.89
CA THR A 53 4.46 4.47 -2.66
C THR A 53 5.27 4.14 -3.91
N SER A 54 4.68 4.27 -5.11
CA SER A 54 5.36 3.96 -6.37
C SER A 54 5.94 5.19 -7.06
N VAL A 55 5.31 6.36 -6.92
CA VAL A 55 5.67 7.57 -7.66
C VAL A 55 6.08 8.68 -6.71
N ASP A 56 5.19 9.14 -5.83
CA ASP A 56 5.43 10.37 -5.07
C ASP A 56 6.61 10.27 -4.11
N MET A 57 6.81 9.13 -3.45
CA MET A 57 7.99 8.92 -2.59
C MET A 57 9.29 9.23 -3.33
N ARG A 58 9.41 8.84 -4.60
CA ARG A 58 10.59 9.11 -5.42
C ARG A 58 10.67 10.57 -5.82
N ASN A 59 9.54 11.18 -6.16
CA ASN A 59 9.47 12.61 -6.51
C ASN A 59 9.87 13.50 -5.32
N ILE A 60 9.43 13.15 -4.11
CA ILE A 60 9.76 13.86 -2.86
C ILE A 60 11.27 13.85 -2.61
N VAL A 61 11.92 12.70 -2.79
CA VAL A 61 13.37 12.56 -2.58
C VAL A 61 14.18 13.25 -3.69
N ARG A 62 13.67 13.26 -4.93
CA ARG A 62 14.32 13.92 -6.07
C ARG A 62 14.15 15.43 -6.10
N ALA A 63 13.19 15.98 -5.35
CA ALA A 63 12.95 17.41 -5.26
C ALA A 63 14.24 18.16 -4.86
N GLN A 64 14.54 19.27 -5.53
CA GLN A 64 15.78 20.03 -5.33
C GLN A 64 15.97 20.52 -3.89
N ALA A 65 14.88 20.76 -3.17
CA ALA A 65 14.93 21.17 -1.76
C ALA A 65 15.36 20.04 -0.81
N ASN A 66 15.11 18.78 -1.18
CA ASN A 66 15.30 17.62 -0.30
C ASN A 66 16.49 16.74 -0.71
N ASN A 67 16.97 16.88 -1.95
CA ASN A 67 17.90 15.92 -2.54
C ASN A 67 19.33 16.01 -1.98
N VAL A 68 19.75 17.14 -1.41
CA VAL A 68 21.10 17.35 -0.88
C VAL A 68 21.03 18.05 0.47
N VAL A 69 21.61 17.40 1.48
CA VAL A 69 21.89 17.98 2.80
C VAL A 69 23.33 18.46 2.83
N ARG A 70 23.55 19.70 3.28
CA ARG A 70 24.88 20.30 3.47
C ARG A 70 25.14 20.55 4.95
N SER A 71 26.40 20.58 5.35
CA SER A 71 26.81 20.91 6.72
C SER A 71 27.19 22.38 6.81
N ASP A 72 26.73 23.06 7.86
CA ASP A 72 27.14 24.44 8.16
C ASP A 72 28.58 24.49 8.73
N ALA A 73 29.04 23.40 9.34
CA ALA A 73 30.36 23.30 9.97
C ALA A 73 31.47 22.89 8.99
N ASP A 74 31.18 22.01 8.02
CA ASP A 74 32.11 21.58 6.98
C ASP A 74 31.53 21.85 5.59
N PRO A 75 31.95 22.94 4.91
CA PRO A 75 31.47 23.29 3.57
C PRO A 75 31.75 22.22 2.50
N LYS A 76 32.69 21.29 2.74
CA LYS A 76 33.01 20.21 1.81
C LYS A 76 32.11 19.00 2.00
N PHE A 77 31.46 18.86 3.16
CA PHE A 77 30.57 17.74 3.44
C PHE A 77 29.21 17.94 2.76
N PHE A 78 28.76 16.90 2.08
CA PHE A 78 27.40 16.80 1.55
C PHE A 78 26.89 15.37 1.69
N LEU A 79 25.57 15.23 1.82
CA LEU A 79 24.85 13.98 1.71
C LEU A 79 23.72 14.16 0.71
N GLN A 80 23.77 13.40 -0.38
CA GLN A 80 22.82 13.46 -1.47
C GLN A 80 21.99 12.17 -1.50
N TYR A 81 20.67 12.28 -1.52
CA TYR A 81 19.78 11.16 -1.78
C TYR A 81 19.70 10.91 -3.30
N THR A 82 19.85 9.65 -3.71
CA THR A 82 19.82 9.26 -5.13
C THR A 82 18.59 8.44 -5.49
N ASP A 83 18.16 7.55 -4.60
CA ASP A 83 16.97 6.70 -4.81
C ASP A 83 16.32 6.33 -3.47
N ILE A 84 15.05 5.93 -3.54
CA ILE A 84 14.25 5.46 -2.41
C ILE A 84 13.47 4.20 -2.79
N GLN A 85 13.49 3.23 -1.89
CA GLN A 85 12.90 1.92 -2.10
C GLN A 85 12.15 1.48 -0.86
N LEU A 86 10.94 0.98 -1.08
CA LEU A 86 10.10 0.41 -0.05
C LEU A 86 10.29 -1.10 -0.03
N GLY A 87 10.65 -1.65 1.13
CA GLY A 87 10.76 -3.09 1.34
C GLY A 87 9.40 -3.78 1.46
N ALA A 88 9.43 -5.06 1.80
CA ALA A 88 8.23 -5.83 2.15
C ALA A 88 7.89 -5.63 3.65
N PRO A 89 6.60 -5.76 4.04
CA PRO A 89 6.19 -5.73 5.44
C PRO A 89 6.98 -6.73 6.28
N SER A 90 7.60 -6.24 7.35
CA SER A 90 8.41 -7.06 8.25
C SER A 90 8.32 -6.57 9.70
N ILE A 91 8.80 -7.38 10.64
CA ILE A 91 9.07 -6.97 12.01
C ILE A 91 10.54 -7.25 12.30
N ASP A 92 11.18 -6.32 13.02
CA ASP A 92 12.53 -6.52 13.53
C ASP A 92 12.41 -7.33 14.82
N GLU A 93 12.85 -8.59 14.78
CA GLU A 93 12.90 -9.46 15.94
C GLU A 93 14.25 -9.29 16.67
N GLU A 94 14.33 -9.82 17.89
CA GLU A 94 15.58 -9.82 18.65
C GLU A 94 16.68 -10.54 17.85
N ALA A 95 17.90 -9.99 17.82
CA ALA A 95 19.06 -10.45 17.04
C ALA A 95 19.13 -10.07 15.54
N PHE A 96 18.59 -8.91 15.13
CA PHE A 96 18.75 -8.34 13.76
C PHE A 96 18.16 -9.19 12.63
N VAL A 97 17.29 -10.13 12.94
CA VAL A 97 16.56 -10.92 11.93
C VAL A 97 15.23 -10.22 11.65
N SER A 98 15.04 -9.74 10.41
CA SER A 98 13.75 -9.24 9.96
C SER A 98 12.91 -10.39 9.43
N ALA A 99 11.79 -10.69 10.10
CA ALA A 99 10.83 -11.70 9.64
C ALA A 99 9.68 -11.03 8.86
N SER A 100 9.19 -11.71 7.82
CA SER A 100 7.96 -11.28 7.15
C SER A 100 6.78 -11.41 8.10
N VAL A 101 5.82 -10.49 7.99
CA VAL A 101 4.68 -10.43 8.92
C VAL A 101 3.36 -10.38 8.17
N THR A 102 2.32 -10.99 8.74
CA THR A 102 0.94 -10.88 8.24
C THR A 102 0.14 -9.83 9.02
N PRO A 103 -0.89 -9.22 8.43
CA PRO A 103 -1.73 -8.26 9.14
C PRO A 103 -2.38 -8.87 10.39
N HIS A 104 -2.89 -10.10 10.31
CA HIS A 104 -3.37 -10.87 11.47
C HIS A 104 -2.36 -10.97 12.63
N GLN A 105 -1.08 -11.23 12.35
CA GLN A 105 -0.04 -11.25 13.39
C GLN A 105 0.16 -9.88 14.03
N CYS A 106 0.09 -8.80 13.26
CA CYS A 106 0.20 -7.44 13.79
C CYS A 106 -0.97 -7.09 14.72
N ARG A 107 -2.20 -7.53 14.40
CA ARG A 107 -3.38 -7.37 15.27
C ARG A 107 -3.19 -8.07 16.61
N LEU A 108 -2.78 -9.34 16.59
CA LEU A 108 -2.67 -10.15 17.82
C LEU A 108 -1.50 -9.75 18.74
N ARG A 109 -0.44 -9.16 18.20
CA ARG A 109 0.80 -8.83 18.94
C ARG A 109 0.92 -7.34 19.26
N ASP A 110 -0.14 -6.56 19.05
CA ASP A 110 -0.13 -5.09 19.19
C ASP A 110 1.01 -4.40 18.41
N ARG A 111 1.32 -4.91 17.22
CA ARG A 111 2.38 -4.37 16.35
C ARG A 111 1.78 -3.53 15.23
N THR A 112 2.62 -2.66 14.67
CA THR A 112 2.28 -1.89 13.47
C THR A 112 2.67 -2.69 12.23
N TYR A 113 1.74 -2.86 11.30
CA TYR A 113 2.00 -3.51 10.02
C TYR A 113 2.72 -2.51 9.10
N ALA A 114 4.04 -2.61 9.03
CA ALA A 114 4.90 -1.62 8.36
C ALA A 114 6.04 -2.28 7.58
N ALA A 115 6.47 -1.61 6.52
CA ALA A 115 7.62 -2.01 5.71
C ALA A 115 8.81 -1.05 5.92
N PRO A 116 10.05 -1.54 5.84
CA PRO A 116 11.25 -0.71 5.94
C PRO A 116 11.43 0.14 4.69
N VAL A 117 11.84 1.39 4.89
CA VAL A 117 12.16 2.34 3.82
C VAL A 117 13.67 2.47 3.73
N TYR A 118 14.21 2.10 2.57
CA TYR A 118 15.62 2.19 2.26
C TYR A 118 15.88 3.35 1.31
N VAL A 119 16.99 4.05 1.51
CA VAL A 119 17.48 5.06 0.58
C VAL A 119 18.89 4.74 0.11
N SER A 120 19.18 5.16 -1.11
CA SER A 120 20.53 5.26 -1.63
C SER A 120 21.05 6.67 -1.37
N VAL A 121 22.21 6.78 -0.73
CA VAL A 121 22.86 8.04 -0.41
C VAL A 121 24.27 8.09 -0.96
N ARG A 122 24.66 9.26 -1.46
CA ARG A 122 26.01 9.60 -1.86
C ARG A 122 26.53 10.69 -0.95
N TYR A 123 27.63 10.47 -0.27
CA TYR A 123 28.18 11.44 0.68
C TYR A 123 29.70 11.49 0.64
N ARG A 124 30.27 12.60 1.13
CA ARG A 124 31.72 12.75 1.25
C ARG A 124 32.22 12.18 2.57
N ARG A 125 33.20 11.27 2.52
CA ARG A 125 33.94 10.76 3.68
C ARG A 125 35.42 11.15 3.55
N GLY A 126 35.82 12.21 4.25
CA GLY A 126 37.16 12.79 4.11
C GLY A 126 37.39 13.34 2.70
N ASN A 127 38.28 12.72 1.92
CA ASN A 127 38.55 13.10 0.53
C ASN A 127 37.88 12.21 -0.53
N LYS A 128 37.11 11.19 -0.12
CA LYS A 128 36.45 10.26 -1.05
C LYS A 128 34.94 10.49 -1.06
N ILE A 129 34.32 10.30 -2.21
CA ILE A 129 32.86 10.24 -2.35
C ILE A 129 32.45 8.77 -2.27
N VAL A 130 31.60 8.45 -1.31
CA VAL A 130 31.10 7.09 -1.04
C VAL A 130 29.62 7.05 -1.39
N THR A 131 29.18 5.95 -1.99
CA THR A 131 27.76 5.69 -2.24
C THR A 131 27.34 4.47 -1.42
N ASN A 132 26.27 4.60 -0.63
CA ASN A 132 25.64 3.50 0.09
C ASN A 132 24.21 3.35 -0.42
N ASN A 133 23.89 2.18 -0.99
CA ASN A 133 22.63 1.96 -1.69
C ASN A 133 21.49 1.45 -0.79
N LYS A 134 21.77 1.10 0.47
CA LYS A 134 20.78 0.44 1.34
C LYS A 134 20.87 0.96 2.76
N VAL A 135 20.58 2.24 2.95
CA VAL A 135 20.45 2.85 4.28
C VAL A 135 19.00 2.81 4.72
N LEU A 136 18.72 2.12 5.82
CA LEU A 136 17.40 2.14 6.45
C LEU A 136 17.18 3.51 7.11
N ILE A 137 16.12 4.23 6.69
CA ILE A 137 15.78 5.53 7.28
C ILE A 137 14.53 5.51 8.16
N GLY A 138 13.77 4.42 8.09
CA GLY A 138 12.56 4.28 8.89
C GLY A 138 11.65 3.19 8.36
N ARG A 139 10.42 3.17 8.88
CA ARG A 139 9.38 2.23 8.48
C ARG A 139 8.10 3.00 8.21
N ILE A 140 7.36 2.58 7.19
CA ILE A 140 6.07 3.18 6.84
C ILE A 140 4.95 2.14 7.00
N PRO A 141 3.83 2.49 7.67
CA PRO A 141 2.67 1.62 7.72
C PRO A 141 2.16 1.28 6.31
N ILE A 142 1.84 0.01 6.09
CA ILE A 142 1.34 -0.46 4.80
C ILE A 142 -0.17 -0.61 4.86
N MET A 143 -0.86 0.02 3.91
CA MET A 143 -2.31 -0.08 3.79
C MET A 143 -2.70 -1.51 3.39
N LEU A 144 -3.71 -2.09 4.06
CA LEU A 144 -4.20 -3.42 3.72
C LEU A 144 -4.78 -3.45 2.31
N ARG A 145 -4.53 -4.55 1.59
CA ARG A 145 -4.89 -4.78 0.17
C ARG A 145 -4.20 -3.87 -0.85
N SER A 146 -3.34 -2.94 -0.44
CA SER A 146 -2.50 -2.16 -1.38
C SER A 146 -1.46 -3.02 -2.08
N SER A 147 -0.89 -2.55 -3.18
CA SER A 147 0.13 -3.26 -3.99
C SER A 147 1.34 -3.75 -3.19
N ARG A 148 1.64 -3.12 -2.05
CA ARG A 148 2.75 -3.46 -1.14
C ARG A 148 2.34 -4.39 0.00
N CYS A 149 1.06 -4.69 0.14
CA CYS A 149 0.53 -5.57 1.15
C CYS A 149 0.69 -7.04 0.73
N VAL A 150 1.00 -7.92 1.68
CA VAL A 150 1.03 -9.37 1.44
C VAL A 150 -0.33 -9.92 0.98
N LEU A 151 -1.45 -9.22 1.22
CA LEU A 151 -2.79 -9.68 0.84
C LEU A 151 -3.18 -9.35 -0.61
N ALA A 152 -2.39 -8.54 -1.32
CA ALA A 152 -2.69 -8.12 -2.67
C ALA A 152 -2.74 -9.32 -3.64
N GLY A 153 -3.78 -9.38 -4.47
CA GLY A 153 -3.93 -10.39 -5.53
C GLY A 153 -4.02 -11.85 -5.07
N LYS A 154 -4.19 -12.11 -3.76
CA LYS A 154 -4.32 -13.48 -3.24
C LYS A 154 -5.73 -14.03 -3.45
N SER A 155 -5.80 -15.33 -3.80
CA SER A 155 -7.06 -16.07 -3.88
C SER A 155 -7.68 -16.25 -2.50
N GLU A 156 -8.98 -16.56 -2.45
CA GLU A 156 -9.72 -16.81 -1.20
C GLU A 156 -9.05 -17.91 -0.35
N ALA A 157 -8.63 -19.00 -0.99
CA ALA A 157 -7.91 -20.08 -0.32
C ALA A 157 -6.56 -19.62 0.27
N ALA A 158 -5.84 -18.72 -0.41
CA ALA A 158 -4.59 -18.16 0.10
C ALA A 158 -4.82 -17.18 1.26
N LEU A 159 -5.91 -16.40 1.22
CA LEU A 159 -6.30 -15.49 2.31
C LEU A 159 -6.73 -16.28 3.55
N ALA A 160 -7.46 -17.37 3.37
CA ALA A 160 -7.85 -18.27 4.47
C ALA A 160 -6.61 -18.82 5.21
N LYS A 161 -5.55 -19.20 4.49
CA LYS A 161 -4.27 -19.63 5.09
C LYS A 161 -3.59 -18.51 5.89
N LEU A 162 -3.80 -17.25 5.52
CA LEU A 162 -3.29 -16.08 6.23
C LEU A 162 -4.23 -15.61 7.35
N LYS A 163 -5.35 -16.30 7.57
CA LYS A 163 -6.40 -15.95 8.54
C LYS A 163 -7.03 -14.58 8.26
N GLU A 164 -7.19 -14.25 6.98
CA GLU A 164 -7.82 -13.00 6.52
C GLU A 164 -9.12 -13.30 5.77
N CYS A 165 -10.09 -12.39 5.89
CA CYS A 165 -11.39 -12.54 5.24
C CYS A 165 -11.31 -12.10 3.76
N PRO A 166 -11.78 -12.90 2.79
CA PRO A 166 -11.88 -12.50 1.39
C PRO A 166 -12.70 -11.23 1.16
N TYR A 167 -13.74 -11.03 1.98
CA TYR A 167 -14.66 -9.89 1.91
C TYR A 167 -14.20 -8.68 2.72
N ASP A 168 -13.03 -8.74 3.37
CA ASP A 168 -12.42 -7.55 3.97
C ASP A 168 -12.04 -6.55 2.85
N PRO A 169 -12.63 -5.35 2.84
CA PRO A 169 -12.39 -4.36 1.79
C PRO A 169 -10.96 -3.81 1.78
N GLY A 170 -10.22 -3.89 2.90
CA GLY A 170 -8.93 -3.24 3.05
C GLY A 170 -9.03 -1.70 3.08
N GLY A 171 -7.96 -1.00 2.70
CA GLY A 171 -7.95 0.47 2.66
C GLY A 171 -7.66 1.17 3.99
N TYR A 172 -7.26 0.42 5.02
CA TYR A 172 -6.91 0.92 6.33
C TYR A 172 -5.54 0.40 6.78
N PHE A 173 -5.05 0.91 7.90
CA PHE A 173 -3.75 0.59 8.47
C PHE A 173 -3.92 -0.16 9.79
N ILE A 174 -2.95 -0.99 10.16
CA ILE A 174 -2.85 -1.54 11.51
C ILE A 174 -1.69 -0.85 12.22
N VAL A 175 -2.00 -0.09 13.26
CA VAL A 175 -1.03 0.69 14.06
C VAL A 175 -1.17 0.31 15.51
N ARG A 176 -0.12 -0.34 16.07
CA ARG A 176 -0.12 -0.89 17.43
C ARG A 176 -1.33 -1.80 17.70
N GLY A 177 -1.56 -2.77 16.83
CA GLY A 177 -2.69 -3.71 16.93
C GLY A 177 -4.05 -3.14 16.52
N VAL A 178 -4.21 -1.82 16.47
CA VAL A 178 -5.50 -1.16 16.19
C VAL A 178 -5.63 -0.81 14.72
N GLU A 179 -6.81 -1.07 14.16
CA GLU A 179 -7.19 -0.69 12.80
C GLU A 179 -7.53 0.80 12.73
N LYS A 180 -6.89 1.51 11.79
CA LYS A 180 -7.03 2.96 11.63
C LYS A 180 -7.28 3.31 10.16
N VAL A 181 -8.31 4.11 9.94
CA VAL A 181 -8.69 4.64 8.62
C VAL A 181 -8.33 6.12 8.56
N VAL A 182 -7.80 6.57 7.42
CA VAL A 182 -7.63 8.00 7.14
C VAL A 182 -8.92 8.50 6.50
N LEU A 183 -9.61 9.42 7.17
CA LEU A 183 -10.83 10.03 6.62
C LEU A 183 -10.48 10.97 5.47
N ILE A 184 -11.27 10.93 4.41
CA ILE A 184 -11.15 11.85 3.28
C ILE A 184 -11.57 13.23 3.77
N HIS A 185 -10.69 14.22 3.58
CA HIS A 185 -10.97 15.61 3.91
C HIS A 185 -11.16 16.39 2.61
N GLU A 186 -12.23 17.17 2.55
CA GLU A 186 -12.46 18.12 1.47
C GLU A 186 -11.68 19.42 1.77
N GLN A 187 -11.03 19.99 0.76
CA GLN A 187 -10.35 21.28 0.83
C GLN A 187 -10.86 22.17 -0.30
N LEU A 188 -11.03 23.47 -0.03
CA LEU A 188 -11.29 24.44 -1.10
C LEU A 188 -10.03 24.59 -1.96
N SER A 189 -10.23 24.56 -3.29
CA SER A 189 -9.19 24.83 -4.28
C SER A 189 -9.00 26.32 -4.55
#